data_AF-A0A354JTI9-F1
#
_entry.id   AF-A0A354JTI9-F1
#
_cell.length_a   1.000
_cell.length_b   1.000
_cell.length_c   1.000
_cell.angle_alpha   90.00
_cell.angle_beta   90.00
_cell.angle_gamma   90.00
#
_symmetry.space_group_name_H-M   'P 1'
#
loop_
_entity.id
_entity.type
_entity.pdbx_description
1 polymer ?
#
loop_
_entity_poly.entity_id
_entity_poly.type
_entity_poly.pdbx_seq_one_letter_code
_entity_poly.pdbx_strand_id
1 'polypeptide(L)'
;RAYHNESLDDLATKTFEKNKIVQYGDELVQQYDPVYRDPIPRHLLDFRSHFLAPRKHFLGMYFDTFWFNIVVNWIMTVLLYITLYYESLKKLLDFFGKIKIPAFKK
;
A
#
# COMPACT_ATOMS: atom_id res chain seq x y z
N ARG A 1 1.39 -31.74 4.99
CA ARG A 1 0.27 -31.19 4.19
C ARG A 1 -0.98 -30.85 5.03
N ALA A 2 -0.94 -30.86 6.37
CA ALA A 2 -2.14 -30.68 7.21
C ALA A 2 -2.68 -29.23 7.30
N TYR A 3 -1.99 -28.23 6.72
CA TYR A 3 -2.37 -26.82 6.77
C TYR A 3 -2.14 -26.11 5.42
N HIS A 4 -2.58 -26.73 4.32
CA HIS A 4 -2.58 -26.09 3.00
C HIS A 4 -4.02 -25.77 2.61
N ASN A 5 -4.28 -24.52 2.26
CA ASN A 5 -5.59 -24.07 1.79
C ASN A 5 -5.48 -23.81 0.29
N GLU A 6 -6.04 -24.73 -0.50
CA GLU A 6 -6.01 -24.68 -1.95
C GLU A 6 -6.70 -23.42 -2.50
N SER A 7 -7.81 -22.99 -1.89
CA SER A 7 -8.49 -21.75 -2.31
C SER A 7 -7.63 -20.50 -2.12
N LEU A 8 -6.82 -20.44 -1.06
CA LEU A 8 -5.90 -19.33 -0.84
C LEU A 8 -4.69 -19.40 -1.76
N ASP A 9 -4.18 -20.61 -2.02
CA ASP A 9 -3.09 -20.84 -2.96
C ASP A 9 -3.49 -20.40 -4.37
N ASP A 10 -4.66 -20.83 -4.84
CA ASP A 10 -5.21 -20.46 -6.15
C ASP A 10 -5.40 -18.94 -6.29
N LEU A 11 -5.79 -18.27 -5.21
CA LEU A 11 -5.92 -16.82 -5.19
C LEU A 11 -4.55 -16.12 -5.25
N ALA A 12 -3.57 -16.64 -4.51
CA ALA A 12 -2.23 -16.06 -4.42
C ALA A 12 -1.41 -16.25 -5.71
N THR A 13 -1.59 -17.40 -6.36
CA THR A 13 -0.93 -17.76 -7.63
C THR A 13 -1.72 -17.29 -8.85
N LYS A 14 -2.99 -16.92 -8.68
CA LYS A 14 -3.92 -16.61 -9.76
C LYS A 14 -4.01 -17.75 -10.79
N THR A 15 -4.17 -18.99 -10.34
CA THR A 15 -4.21 -20.20 -11.19
C THR A 15 -5.18 -20.09 -12.38
N PHE A 16 -6.30 -19.39 -12.20
CA PHE A 16 -7.34 -19.22 -13.23
C PHE A 16 -7.13 -18.04 -14.18
N GLU A 17 -6.00 -17.33 -14.10
CA GLU A 17 -5.69 -16.21 -14.99
C GLU A 17 -5.50 -16.70 -16.44
N LYS A 18 -6.37 -16.24 -17.35
CA LYS A 18 -6.30 -16.61 -18.77
C LYS A 18 -5.15 -15.90 -19.48
N ASN A 19 -4.88 -14.66 -19.09
CA ASN A 19 -3.86 -13.83 -19.70
C ASN A 19 -2.60 -13.82 -18.81
N LYS A 20 -1.79 -14.87 -18.95
CA LYS A 20 -0.58 -15.06 -18.13
C LYS A 20 0.45 -13.95 -18.28
N ILE A 21 0.55 -13.37 -19.48
CA ILE A 21 1.44 -12.25 -19.80
C ILE A 21 0.61 -11.19 -20.50
N VAL A 22 0.72 -9.95 -20.02
CA VAL A 22 0.06 -8.79 -20.60
C VAL A 22 1.12 -7.80 -21.04
N GLN A 23 1.03 -7.31 -22.27
CA GLN A 23 1.86 -6.22 -22.74
C GLN A 23 1.28 -4.89 -22.23
N TYR A 24 2.10 -4.11 -21.53
CA TYR A 24 1.75 -2.77 -21.07
C TYR A 24 2.81 -1.79 -21.58
N GLY A 25 2.47 -1.06 -22.64
CA GLY A 25 3.46 -0.26 -23.38
C GLY A 25 4.52 -1.17 -24.01
N ASP A 26 5.80 -0.88 -23.72
CA ASP A 26 6.94 -1.66 -24.19
C ASP A 26 7.38 -2.77 -23.21
N GLU A 27 6.64 -2.96 -22.11
CA GLU A 27 6.94 -3.96 -21.07
C GLU A 27 5.98 -5.17 -21.15
N LEU A 28 6.52 -6.38 -20.94
CA LEU A 28 5.73 -7.59 -20.74
C LEU A 28 5.58 -7.86 -19.24
N VAL A 29 4.34 -7.80 -18.75
CA VAL A 29 4.01 -7.98 -17.33
C VAL A 29 3.45 -9.37 -17.11
N GLN A 30 4.16 -10.16 -16.32
CA GLN A 30 3.69 -11.45 -15.82
C GLN A 30 2.55 -11.27 -14.81
N GLN A 31 1.40 -11.91 -15.06
CA GLN A 31 0.22 -11.87 -14.20
C GLN A 31 -0.01 -13.16 -13.41
N TYR A 32 0.55 -14.29 -13.84
CA TYR A 32 0.51 -15.56 -13.10
C TYR A 32 1.59 -15.60 -12.01
N ASP A 33 1.35 -16.33 -10.93
CA ASP A 33 2.28 -16.51 -9.81
C ASP A 33 2.83 -15.21 -9.18
N PRO A 34 1.98 -14.18 -8.93
CA PRO A 34 2.46 -12.89 -8.45
C PRO A 34 3.13 -12.95 -7.07
N VAL A 35 2.78 -13.94 -6.25
CA VAL A 35 3.35 -14.18 -4.91
C VAL A 35 4.83 -14.59 -4.94
N TYR A 36 5.32 -15.10 -6.07
CA TYR A 36 6.72 -15.49 -6.23
C TYR A 36 7.54 -14.45 -7.01
N ARG A 37 6.92 -13.35 -7.42
CA ARG A 37 7.56 -12.30 -8.21
C ARG A 37 8.01 -11.16 -7.30
N ASP A 38 9.29 -10.85 -7.30
CA ASP A 38 9.81 -9.65 -6.64
C ASP A 38 9.43 -8.38 -7.41
N PRO A 39 9.21 -7.25 -6.72
CA PRO A 39 8.91 -5.98 -7.37
C PRO A 39 10.13 -5.47 -8.15
N ILE A 40 9.87 -4.79 -9.28
CA ILE A 40 10.88 -4.12 -10.08
C ILE A 40 10.95 -2.65 -9.61
N PRO A 41 11.96 -2.26 -8.81
CA PRO A 41 12.04 -0.91 -8.28
C PRO A 41 12.44 0.07 -9.37
N ARG A 42 11.73 1.21 -9.47
CA ARG A 42 12.11 2.30 -10.39
C ARG A 42 13.04 3.32 -9.76
N HIS A 43 12.96 3.51 -8.44
CA HIS A 43 13.78 4.46 -7.70
C HIS A 43 13.95 4.06 -6.22
N LEU A 44 14.88 4.70 -5.50
CA LEU A 44 15.24 4.38 -4.11
C LEU A 44 14.05 4.42 -3.13
N LEU A 45 13.09 5.34 -3.33
CA LEU A 45 11.89 5.48 -2.50
C LEU A 45 10.67 4.76 -3.08
N ASP A 46 10.87 3.74 -3.94
CA ASP A 46 9.76 3.07 -4.60
C ASP A 46 9.18 1.99 -3.71
N PHE A 47 8.06 2.30 -3.06
CA PHE A 47 7.26 1.37 -2.27
C PHE A 47 6.11 0.74 -3.07
N ARG A 48 5.92 1.14 -4.33
CA ARG A 48 4.85 0.62 -5.18
C ARG A 48 5.31 -0.76 -5.70
N SER A 49 4.56 -1.79 -5.34
CA SER A 49 4.73 -3.14 -5.87
C SER A 49 3.43 -3.61 -6.53
N HIS A 50 3.50 -4.66 -7.33
CA HIS A 50 2.29 -5.38 -7.73
C HIS A 50 1.58 -5.97 -6.50
N PHE A 51 0.30 -6.27 -6.69
CA PHE A 51 -0.52 -6.93 -5.69
C PHE A 51 0.02 -8.35 -5.45
N LEU A 52 0.03 -8.79 -4.18
CA LEU A 52 0.61 -10.06 -3.71
C LEU A 52 2.14 -10.19 -3.79
N ALA A 53 2.89 -9.13 -4.11
CA ALA A 53 4.34 -9.19 -4.05
C ALA A 53 4.83 -9.66 -2.65
N PRO A 54 5.75 -10.64 -2.57
CA PRO A 54 6.23 -11.19 -1.30
C PRO A 54 7.05 -10.16 -0.53
N ARG A 55 7.68 -9.23 -1.26
CA ARG A 55 8.53 -8.17 -0.72
C ARG A 55 8.12 -6.80 -1.24
N LYS A 56 8.43 -5.78 -0.45
CA LYS A 56 8.36 -4.36 -0.78
C LYS A 56 9.77 -3.83 -0.88
N HIS A 57 10.02 -3.04 -1.92
CA HIS A 57 11.23 -2.23 -1.98
C HIS A 57 10.98 -0.95 -1.18
N PHE A 58 11.93 -0.53 -0.36
CA PHE A 58 11.87 0.75 0.35
C PHE A 58 13.29 1.17 0.74
N LEU A 59 13.65 2.43 0.52
CA LEU A 59 14.98 2.97 0.87
C LEU A 59 16.17 2.15 0.30
N GLY A 60 16.02 1.57 -0.90
CA GLY A 60 17.08 0.76 -1.52
C GLY A 60 17.22 -0.66 -0.96
N MET A 61 16.34 -1.08 -0.06
CA MET A 61 16.33 -2.42 0.54
C MET A 61 14.99 -3.13 0.27
N TYR A 62 15.00 -4.46 0.33
CA TYR A 62 13.80 -5.28 0.25
C TYR A 62 13.35 -5.69 1.65
N PHE A 63 12.08 -5.49 1.94
CA PHE A 63 11.41 -5.87 3.19
C PHE A 63 10.28 -6.83 2.88
N ASP A 64 10.08 -7.87 3.68
CA ASP A 64 8.93 -8.75 3.51
C ASP A 64 7.63 -7.97 3.70
N THR A 65 6.68 -8.17 2.79
CA THR A 65 5.39 -7.45 2.78
C THR A 65 4.65 -7.61 4.10
N PHE A 66 4.77 -8.77 4.75
CA PHE A 66 4.19 -9.02 6.06
C PHE A 66 4.70 -8.02 7.11
N TRP A 67 6.02 -7.96 7.33
CA TRP A 67 6.61 -7.08 8.33
C TRP A 67 6.43 -5.60 7.99
N PHE A 68 6.59 -5.25 6.71
CA PHE A 68 6.38 -3.88 6.25
C PHE A 68 4.97 -3.38 6.58
N ASN A 69 3.93 -4.17 6.25
CA ASN A 69 2.54 -3.78 6.52
C ASN A 69 2.24 -3.70 8.02
N ILE A 70 2.76 -4.63 8.82
CA ILE A 70 2.58 -4.62 10.28
C ILE A 70 3.20 -3.35 10.88
N VAL A 71 4.45 -3.01 10.51
CA VAL A 71 5.14 -1.82 10.99
C VAL A 71 4.38 -0.55 10.57
N VAL A 72 3.95 -0.45 9.32
CA VAL A 72 3.18 0.70 8.83
C VAL A 72 1.87 0.86 9.60
N ASN A 73 1.13 -0.23 9.84
CA ASN A 73 -0.10 -0.18 10.64
C ASN A 73 0.17 0.32 12.05
N TRP A 74 1.21 -0.17 12.73
CA TRP A 74 1.59 0.32 14.05
C TRP A 74 1.97 1.80 14.05
N ILE A 75 2.76 2.24 13.08
CA ILE A 75 3.12 3.66 12.92
C ILE A 75 1.85 4.52 12.74
N MET A 76 0.93 4.09 11.89
CA MET A 76 -0.34 4.80 11.66
C MET A 76 -1.18 4.86 12.95
N THR A 77 -1.30 3.75 13.68
CA THR A 77 -2.03 3.71 14.96
C THR A 77 -1.42 4.65 15.98
N VAL A 78 -0.10 4.64 16.15
CA VAL A 78 0.61 5.52 17.09
C VAL A 78 0.45 6.99 16.68
N LEU A 79 0.61 7.31 15.39
CA LEU A 79 0.45 8.67 14.88
C LEU A 79 -0.98 9.19 15.11
N LEU A 80 -1.99 8.37 14.84
CA LEU A 80 -3.39 8.73 15.10
C LEU A 80 -3.66 8.92 16.59
N TYR A 81 -3.09 8.07 17.45
CA TYR A 81 -3.19 8.22 18.90
C TYR A 81 -2.58 9.55 19.37
N ILE A 82 -1.40 9.91 18.88
CA ILE A 82 -0.74 11.20 19.18
C ILE A 82 -1.61 12.37 18.70
N THR A 83 -2.16 12.26 17.48
CA THR A 83 -3.04 13.28 16.89
C THR A 83 -4.29 13.50 17.74
N LEU A 84 -4.86 12.42 18.27
CA LEU A 84 -6.01 12.45 19.16
C LEU A 84 -5.64 13.06 20.53
N TYR A 85 -4.52 12.64 21.11
CA TYR A 85 -4.03 13.11 22.41
C TYR A 85 -3.84 14.64 22.44
N TYR A 86 -3.32 15.23 21.35
CA TYR A 86 -3.13 16.67 21.24
C TYR A 86 -4.36 17.45 20.77
N GLU A 87 -5.50 16.76 20.58
CA GLU A 87 -6.72 17.31 19.98
C GLU A 87 -6.44 18.04 18.65
N SER A 88 -5.48 17.55 17.85
CA SER A 88 -5.00 18.23 16.64
C SER A 88 -6.11 18.45 15.62
N LEU A 89 -7.04 17.49 15.51
CA LEU A 89 -8.22 17.61 14.63
C LEU A 89 -9.12 18.77 15.05
N LYS A 90 -9.40 18.92 16.35
CA LYS A 90 -10.22 20.01 16.89
C LYS A 90 -9.57 21.37 16.63
N LYS A 91 -8.26 21.48 16.90
CA LYS A 91 -7.49 22.72 16.61
C LYS A 91 -7.55 23.09 15.13
N LEU A 92 -7.48 22.10 14.25
CA LEU A 92 -7.62 22.29 12.80
C LEU A 92 -9.02 22.77 12.42
N LEU A 93 -10.08 22.21 12.99
CA LEU A 93 -11.46 22.66 12.77
C LEU A 93 -11.71 24.08 13.30
N ASP A 94 -11.22 24.38 14.51
CA ASP A 94 -11.30 25.73 15.11
C ASP A 94 -10.56 26.77 14.27
N PHE A 95 -9.43 26.37 13.66
CA PHE A 95 -8.69 27.23 12.72
C PHE A 95 -9.53 27.55 11.49
N PHE A 96 -10.15 26.54 10.85
CA PHE A 96 -11.03 26.77 9.70
C PHE A 96 -12.27 27.60 10.07
N GLY A 97 -12.84 27.42 11.25
CA GLY A 97 -13.96 28.23 11.74
C GLY A 97 -13.63 29.72 11.96
N LYS A 98 -12.36 30.05 12.22
CA LYS A 98 -11.89 31.43 12.38
C LYS A 98 -11.61 32.13 11.04
N ILE A 99 -11.54 31.39 9.94
CA ILE A 99 -11.36 31.98 8.60
C ILE A 99 -12.66 32.68 8.23
N LYS A 100 -12.73 33.99 8.48
CA LYS A 100 -13.79 34.85 7.96
C LYS A 100 -13.66 34.84 6.43
N ILE A 101 -14.54 34.11 5.77
CA ILE A 101 -14.74 34.25 4.33
C ILE A 101 -15.24 35.68 4.12
N PRO A 102 -14.49 36.57 3.42
CA PRO A 102 -15.01 37.88 3.10
C PRO A 102 -16.27 37.68 2.27
N ALA A 103 -17.42 38.05 2.84
CA ALA A 103 -18.69 37.98 2.16
C ALA A 103 -18.55 38.78 0.86
N PHE A 104 -18.79 38.12 -0.27
CA PHE A 104 -18.82 38.76 -1.58
C PHE A 104 -19.94 39.80 -1.55
N LYS A 105 -19.57 41.08 -1.36
CA LYS A 105 -20.52 42.18 -1.49
C LYS A 105 -20.94 42.23 -2.96
N LYS A 106 -22.22 41.96 -3.20
CA LYS A 106 -22.90 42.18 -4.47
C LYS A 106 -23.14 43.67 -4.68
#